data_AF-A0A0B1TLT1-F1
#
_entry.id   AF-A0A0B1TLT1-F1
#
_cell.length_a   1.000
_cell.length_b   1.000
_cell.length_c   1.000
_cell.angle_alpha   90.00
_cell.angle_beta   90.00
_cell.angle_gamma   90.00
#
_symmetry.space_group_name_H-M   'P 1'
#
loop_
_entity.id
_entity.type
_entity.pdbx_description
1 polymer ?
#
loop_
_entity_poly.entity_id
_entity_poly.type
_entity_poly.pdbx_seq_one_letter_code
_entity_poly.pdbx_strand_id
1 'polypeptide(L)'
;MSPLLISRMSSHVAYTLHVFKFPFISLMCPRADNRMFSARRIYGFSSASDLVQKLQKSIDLTKRDVKELREKRNKLLADRRIREEQEREYKESAERDKRRILEAKRTRQEKQEEEENQRRRNLETEARRKVIGAQREQLRLQAEEQPTSGEMVNVQVRLPSGEKFARRFSLDDSLEVGYFFTIAFPLN
;
A
#
# COMPACT_ATOMS: atom_id res chain seq x y z
N MET A 1 33.63 33.16 16.88
CA MET A 1 34.92 32.54 16.51
C MET A 1 36.01 33.19 17.33
N SER A 2 36.82 32.41 18.05
CA SER A 2 37.88 32.97 18.90
C SER A 2 39.02 33.60 18.06
N PRO A 3 39.60 34.72 18.49
CA PRO A 3 40.65 35.43 17.74
C PRO A 3 41.91 34.57 17.51
N LEU A 4 42.19 33.63 18.40
CA LEU A 4 43.25 32.63 18.26
C LEU A 4 43.02 31.66 17.09
N LEU A 5 41.76 31.33 16.79
CA LEU A 5 41.40 30.44 15.69
C LEU A 5 41.58 31.14 14.33
N ILE A 6 41.20 32.41 14.27
CA ILE A 6 41.42 33.27 13.09
C ILE A 6 42.92 33.44 12.83
N SER A 7 43.71 33.77 13.87
CA SER A 7 45.17 33.91 13.77
C SER A 7 45.84 32.63 13.26
N ARG A 8 45.48 31.47 13.81
CA ARG A 8 46.01 30.18 13.34
C ARG A 8 45.64 29.91 11.89
N MET A 9 44.39 30.11 11.48
CA MET A 9 43.96 29.89 10.09
C MET A 9 44.68 30.84 9.13
N SER A 10 44.85 32.11 9.49
CA SER A 10 45.59 33.09 8.68
C SER A 10 47.05 32.70 8.45
N SER A 11 47.75 32.20 9.48
CA SER A 11 49.13 31.72 9.34
C SER A 11 49.25 30.49 8.44
N HIS A 12 48.32 29.54 8.54
CA HIS A 12 48.32 28.35 7.69
C HIS A 12 48.09 28.70 6.22
N VAL A 13 47.17 29.63 5.94
CA VAL A 13 46.92 30.12 4.58
C VAL A 13 48.15 30.84 4.03
N ALA A 14 48.77 31.73 4.80
CA ALA A 14 50.00 32.43 4.39
C ALA A 14 51.14 31.45 4.08
N TYR A 15 51.30 30.40 4.90
CA TYR A 15 52.29 29.34 4.67
C TYR A 15 51.99 28.53 3.40
N THR A 16 50.75 28.09 3.22
CA THR A 16 50.31 27.31 2.05
C THR A 16 50.52 28.10 0.76
N LEU A 17 50.25 29.39 0.81
CA LEU A 17 50.46 30.29 -0.30
C LEU A 17 51.93 30.67 -0.48
N HIS A 18 52.85 30.32 0.41
CA HIS A 18 54.25 30.73 0.35
C HIS A 18 54.38 32.27 0.32
N VAL A 19 53.70 32.96 1.25
CA VAL A 19 53.79 34.42 1.39
C VAL A 19 55.04 34.78 2.16
N PHE A 20 55.94 35.55 1.54
CA PHE A 20 57.23 35.95 2.14
C PHE A 20 57.38 37.47 2.29
N LYS A 21 56.42 38.27 1.81
CA LYS A 21 56.45 39.74 1.87
C LYS A 21 55.05 40.31 2.07
N PHE A 22 54.94 41.37 2.88
CA PHE A 22 53.69 42.07 3.17
C PHE A 22 53.73 43.54 2.73
N PRO A 23 52.58 44.16 2.40
CA PRO A 23 51.25 43.52 2.26
C PRO A 23 51.20 42.55 1.06
N PHE A 24 50.34 41.53 1.16
CA PHE A 24 50.15 40.50 0.12
C PHE A 24 48.67 40.39 -0.25
N ILE A 25 48.37 40.40 -1.54
CA ILE A 25 47.03 40.22 -2.09
C ILE A 25 47.09 39.12 -3.14
N SER A 26 46.11 38.21 -3.12
CA SER A 26 45.98 37.16 -4.12
C SER A 26 44.56 37.07 -4.66
N LEU A 27 44.44 37.00 -5.99
CA LEU A 27 43.19 36.65 -6.65
C LEU A 27 43.15 35.12 -6.85
N MET A 28 42.23 34.45 -6.18
CA MET A 28 42.04 33.01 -6.28
C MET A 28 40.92 32.66 -7.25
N CYS A 29 41.15 31.66 -8.09
CA CYS A 29 40.16 31.17 -9.05
C CYS A 29 39.99 29.65 -8.93
N PRO A 30 38.76 29.14 -9.12
CA PRO A 30 38.50 27.70 -9.16
C PRO A 30 39.02 27.10 -10.48
N ARG A 31 39.37 25.82 -10.43
CA ARG A 31 39.77 25.02 -11.59
C ARG A 31 38.82 23.83 -11.76
N ALA A 32 38.89 23.18 -12.92
CA ALA A 32 38.05 22.03 -13.29
C ALA A 32 38.15 20.83 -12.34
N ASP A 33 39.26 20.68 -11.64
CA ASP A 33 39.54 19.64 -10.66
C ASP A 33 39.07 20.00 -9.23
N ASN A 34 38.23 21.03 -9.09
CA ASN A 34 37.78 21.60 -7.81
C ASN A 34 38.90 22.16 -6.92
N ARG A 35 40.13 22.30 -7.44
CA ARG A 35 41.20 22.98 -6.72
C ARG A 35 41.11 24.49 -6.95
N MET A 36 41.64 25.26 -6.01
CA MET A 36 41.85 26.69 -6.20
C MET A 36 43.29 26.94 -6.64
N PHE A 37 43.47 27.91 -7.53
CA PHE A 37 44.78 28.42 -7.90
C PHE A 37 44.80 29.95 -7.79
N SER A 38 45.98 30.50 -7.55
CA SER A 38 46.17 31.95 -7.53
C SER A 38 46.32 32.47 -8.96
N ALA A 39 45.28 33.07 -9.52
CA ALA A 39 45.32 33.77 -10.80
C ALA A 39 46.25 34.99 -10.76
N ARG A 40 46.34 35.66 -9.61
CA ARG A 40 47.30 36.76 -9.42
C ARG A 40 47.82 36.87 -7.99
N ARG A 41 49.09 37.28 -7.88
CA ARG A 41 49.81 37.57 -6.63
C ARG A 41 50.39 38.97 -6.69
N ILE A 42 50.15 39.79 -5.68
CA ILE A 42 50.61 41.18 -5.57
C ILE A 42 51.28 41.33 -4.22
N TYR A 43 52.51 41.85 -4.22
CA TYR A 43 53.31 42.09 -3.03
C TYR A 43 53.64 43.57 -2.91
N GLY A 44 53.72 44.05 -1.66
CA GLY A 44 54.11 45.42 -1.37
C GLY A 44 52.98 46.42 -1.59
N PHE A 45 53.28 47.68 -1.29
CA PHE A 45 52.35 48.78 -1.49
C PHE A 45 52.27 49.15 -2.96
N SER A 46 51.05 49.32 -3.47
CA SER A 46 50.73 49.82 -4.80
C SER A 46 49.66 50.90 -4.68
N SER A 47 49.62 51.84 -5.62
CA SER A 47 48.51 52.79 -5.69
C SER A 47 47.19 52.04 -5.92
N ALA A 48 46.08 52.64 -5.50
CA ALA A 48 44.76 52.05 -5.70
C ALA A 48 44.45 51.82 -7.20
N SER A 49 44.84 52.76 -8.06
CA SER A 49 44.65 52.65 -9.51
C SER A 49 45.43 51.48 -10.12
N ASP A 50 46.69 51.32 -9.77
CA ASP A 50 47.53 50.20 -10.24
C ASP A 50 47.02 48.85 -9.71
N LEU A 51 46.59 48.78 -8.45
CA LEU A 51 45.98 47.59 -7.89
C LEU A 51 44.71 47.18 -8.64
N VAL A 52 43.80 48.12 -8.89
CA VAL A 52 42.55 47.87 -9.62
C VAL A 52 42.83 47.42 -11.05
N GLN A 53 43.74 48.09 -11.77
CA GLN A 53 44.12 47.67 -13.12
C GLN A 53 44.72 46.25 -13.13
N LYS A 54 45.57 45.95 -12.14
CA LYS A 54 46.19 44.62 -12.00
C LYS A 54 45.15 43.53 -11.75
N LEU A 55 44.16 43.80 -10.92
CA LEU A 55 43.07 42.87 -10.63
C LEU A 55 42.13 42.71 -11.82
N GLN A 56 41.71 43.82 -12.44
CA GLN A 56 40.82 43.82 -13.60
C GLN A 56 41.41 42.99 -14.75
N LYS A 57 42.69 43.22 -15.08
CA LYS A 57 43.39 42.41 -16.10
C LYS A 57 43.38 40.92 -15.77
N SER A 58 43.56 40.55 -14.51
CA SER A 58 43.53 39.14 -14.10
C SER A 58 42.12 38.55 -14.16
N ILE A 59 41.10 39.33 -13.80
CA ILE A 59 39.69 38.94 -13.91
C ILE A 59 39.35 38.67 -15.37
N ASP A 60 39.73 39.58 -16.26
CA ASP A 60 39.42 39.46 -17.69
C ASP A 60 40.08 38.23 -18.32
N LEU A 61 41.31 37.89 -17.91
CA LEU A 61 42.01 36.68 -18.34
C LEU A 61 41.30 35.39 -17.88
N THR A 62 40.81 35.35 -16.63
CA THR A 62 40.21 34.13 -16.05
C THR A 62 38.69 34.05 -16.22
N LYS A 63 38.05 35.10 -16.73
CA LYS A 63 36.59 35.22 -16.87
C LYS A 63 35.98 34.10 -17.69
N ARG A 64 36.65 33.70 -18.78
CA ARG A 64 36.19 32.64 -19.67
C ARG A 64 36.19 31.29 -18.96
N ASP A 65 37.32 30.90 -18.39
CA ASP A 65 37.48 29.63 -17.69
C ASP A 65 36.46 29.48 -16.55
N VAL A 66 36.28 30.54 -15.74
CA VAL A 66 35.30 30.53 -14.65
C VAL A 66 33.87 30.41 -15.17
N LYS A 67 33.54 31.05 -16.30
CA LYS A 67 32.22 30.93 -16.94
C LYS A 67 31.98 29.49 -17.41
N GLU A 68 32.94 28.89 -18.13
CA GLU A 68 32.86 27.51 -18.60
C GLU A 68 32.71 26.52 -17.44
N LEU A 69 33.45 26.72 -16.34
CA LEU A 69 33.33 25.92 -15.12
C LEU A 69 31.95 26.03 -14.48
N ARG A 70 31.39 27.24 -14.40
CA ARG A 70 30.03 27.47 -13.88
C ARG A 70 28.99 26.79 -14.74
N GLU A 71 29.08 26.92 -16.06
CA GLU A 71 28.17 26.26 -17.00
C GLU A 71 28.24 24.74 -16.87
N LYS A 72 29.44 24.16 -16.80
CA LYS A 72 29.63 22.72 -16.58
C LYS A 72 29.00 22.26 -15.27
N ARG A 73 29.23 22.99 -14.17
CA ARG A 73 28.64 22.68 -12.86
C ARG A 73 27.12 22.76 -12.90
N ASN A 74 26.56 23.79 -13.54
CA ASN A 74 25.12 23.97 -13.66
C ASN A 74 24.48 22.84 -14.49
N LYS A 75 25.12 22.42 -15.59
CA LYS A 75 24.68 21.27 -16.39
C LYS A 75 24.64 19.99 -15.56
N LEU A 76 25.72 19.67 -14.83
CA LEU A 76 25.75 18.49 -13.97
C LEU A 76 24.68 18.52 -12.87
N LEU A 77 24.43 19.69 -12.27
CA LEU A 77 23.38 19.85 -11.27
C LEU A 77 21.98 19.70 -11.88
N ALA A 78 21.75 20.23 -13.08
CA ALA A 78 20.49 20.07 -13.80
C ALA A 78 20.24 18.61 -14.18
N ASP A 79 21.24 17.93 -14.77
CA ASP A 79 21.15 16.51 -15.14
C ASP A 79 20.86 15.63 -13.92
N ARG A 80 21.53 15.92 -12.78
CA ARG A 80 21.29 15.21 -11.52
C ARG A 80 19.85 15.42 -11.03
N ARG A 81 19.35 16.65 -11.04
CA ARG A 81 17.98 16.97 -10.62
C ARG A 81 16.94 16.23 -11.49
N ILE A 82 17.12 16.23 -12.80
CA ILE A 82 16.21 15.55 -13.74
C ILE A 82 16.19 14.05 -13.44
N ARG A 83 17.35 13.42 -13.21
CA ARG A 83 17.41 11.99 -12.85
C ARG A 83 16.73 11.70 -11.52
N GLU A 84 16.99 12.52 -10.51
CA GLU A 84 16.39 12.36 -9.18
C GLU A 84 14.85 12.51 -9.23
N GLU A 85 14.35 13.44 -10.06
CA GLU A 85 12.91 13.63 -10.28
C GLU A 85 12.28 12.44 -11.02
N GLN A 86 12.90 11.97 -12.10
CA GLN A 86 12.45 10.79 -12.85
C GLN A 86 12.45 9.52 -11.99
N GLU A 87 13.50 9.32 -11.16
CA GLU A 87 13.55 8.19 -10.24
C GLU A 87 12.44 8.26 -9.19
N ARG A 88 12.11 9.45 -8.68
CA ARG A 88 11.01 9.63 -7.72
C ARG A 88 9.68 9.26 -8.36
N GLU A 89 9.38 9.82 -9.52
CA GLU A 89 8.12 9.56 -10.25
C GLU A 89 7.98 8.08 -10.62
N TYR A 90 9.07 7.46 -11.09
CA TYR A 90 9.08 6.04 -11.40
C TYR A 90 8.79 5.17 -10.18
N LYS A 91 9.43 5.46 -9.03
CA LYS A 91 9.19 4.73 -7.77
C LYS A 91 7.74 4.88 -7.32
N GLU A 92 7.20 6.10 -7.35
CA GLU A 92 5.80 6.35 -6.99
C GLU A 92 4.82 5.61 -7.91
N SER A 93 5.07 5.61 -9.23
CA SER A 93 4.23 4.87 -10.18
C SER A 93 4.32 3.36 -9.95
N ALA A 94 5.53 2.83 -9.77
CA ALA A 94 5.74 1.41 -9.52
C ALA A 94 5.08 0.95 -8.22
N GLU A 95 5.10 1.76 -7.17
CA GLU A 95 4.38 1.48 -5.93
C GLU A 95 2.86 1.52 -6.11
N ARG A 96 2.34 2.49 -6.86
CA ARG A 96 0.90 2.59 -7.17
C ARG A 96 0.44 1.36 -7.95
N ASP A 97 1.20 0.93 -8.95
CA ASP A 97 0.86 -0.25 -9.75
C ASP A 97 0.94 -1.54 -8.91
N LYS A 98 1.96 -1.68 -8.07
CA LYS A 98 2.04 -2.79 -7.10
C LYS A 98 0.83 -2.83 -6.17
N ARG A 99 0.41 -1.68 -5.62
CA ARG A 99 -0.78 -1.60 -4.75
C ARG A 99 -2.04 -2.00 -5.50
N ARG A 100 -2.24 -1.49 -6.72
CA ARG A 100 -3.38 -1.86 -7.57
C ARG A 100 -3.44 -3.35 -7.87
N ILE A 101 -2.30 -3.97 -8.20
CA ILE A 101 -2.23 -5.42 -8.47
C ILE A 101 -2.56 -6.22 -7.20
N LEU A 102 -2.03 -5.82 -6.05
CA LEU A 102 -2.31 -6.48 -4.78
C LEU A 102 -3.77 -6.35 -4.37
N GLU A 103 -4.36 -5.17 -4.53
CA GLU A 103 -5.77 -4.90 -4.25
C GLU A 103 -6.68 -5.72 -5.17
N ALA A 104 -6.42 -5.71 -6.48
CA ALA A 104 -7.18 -6.52 -7.44
C ALA A 104 -7.08 -8.03 -7.14
N LYS A 105 -5.91 -8.50 -6.70
CA LYS A 105 -5.72 -9.90 -6.27
C LYS A 105 -6.55 -10.22 -5.02
N ARG A 106 -6.53 -9.34 -4.01
CA ARG A 106 -7.32 -9.51 -2.78
C ARG A 106 -8.81 -9.52 -3.06
N THR A 107 -9.33 -8.54 -3.80
CA THR A 107 -10.75 -8.49 -4.16
C THR A 107 -11.17 -9.72 -4.98
N ARG A 108 -10.30 -10.26 -5.83
CA ARG A 108 -10.60 -11.50 -6.57
C ARG A 108 -10.64 -12.72 -5.64
N GLN A 109 -9.72 -12.82 -4.68
CA GLN A 109 -9.71 -13.90 -3.70
C GLN A 109 -10.93 -13.82 -2.77
N GLU A 110 -11.27 -12.64 -2.26
CA GLU A 110 -12.46 -12.42 -1.41
C GLU A 110 -13.75 -12.81 -2.16
N LYS A 111 -13.88 -12.43 -3.44
CA LYS A 111 -15.04 -12.85 -4.26
C LYS A 111 -15.10 -14.36 -4.46
N GLN A 112 -13.95 -15.02 -4.68
CA GLN A 112 -13.91 -16.47 -4.83
C GLN A 112 -14.28 -17.20 -3.53
N GLU A 113 -13.77 -16.73 -2.39
CA GLU A 113 -14.10 -17.27 -1.07
C GLU A 113 -15.58 -17.07 -0.72
N GLU A 114 -16.15 -15.90 -1.04
CA GLU A 114 -17.56 -15.61 -0.82
C GLU A 114 -18.45 -16.50 -1.70
N GLU A 115 -18.11 -16.66 -2.99
CA GLU A 115 -18.82 -17.56 -3.91
C GLU A 115 -18.74 -19.03 -3.45
N GLU A 116 -17.58 -19.49 -2.98
CA GLU A 116 -17.40 -20.85 -2.47
C GLU A 116 -18.19 -21.08 -1.17
N ASN A 117 -18.15 -20.11 -0.24
CA ASN A 117 -18.93 -20.17 0.99
C ASN A 117 -20.44 -20.17 0.72
N GLN A 118 -20.92 -19.36 -0.24
CA GLN A 118 -22.32 -19.37 -0.65
C GLN A 118 -22.72 -20.71 -1.29
N ARG A 119 -21.89 -21.26 -2.19
CA ARG A 119 -22.13 -22.59 -2.76
C ARG A 119 -22.20 -23.67 -1.67
N ARG A 120 -21.28 -23.66 -0.70
CA ARG A 120 -21.28 -24.61 0.42
C ARG A 120 -22.55 -24.49 1.27
N ARG A 121 -22.98 -23.26 1.61
CA ARG A 121 -24.22 -23.01 2.35
C ARG A 121 -25.45 -23.50 1.60
N ASN A 122 -25.51 -23.28 0.29
CA ASN A 122 -26.63 -23.75 -0.53
C ASN A 122 -26.69 -25.28 -0.57
N LEU A 123 -25.55 -25.96 -0.79
CA LEU A 123 -25.45 -27.41 -0.77
C LEU A 123 -25.85 -27.99 0.59
N GLU A 124 -25.40 -27.39 1.70
CA GLU A 124 -25.77 -27.83 3.04
C GLU A 124 -27.28 -27.65 3.30
N THR A 125 -27.85 -26.52 2.85
CA THR A 125 -29.29 -26.25 2.98
C THR A 125 -30.12 -27.23 2.15
N GLU A 126 -29.70 -27.52 0.92
CA GLU A 126 -30.34 -28.53 0.07
C GLU A 126 -30.24 -29.94 0.66
N ALA A 127 -29.07 -30.32 1.18
CA ALA A 127 -28.88 -31.61 1.84
C ALA A 127 -29.79 -31.73 3.07
N ARG A 128 -29.87 -30.70 3.93
CA ARG A 128 -30.79 -30.67 5.07
C ARG A 128 -32.26 -30.77 4.62
N ARG A 129 -32.66 -30.04 3.57
CA ARG A 129 -34.02 -30.13 3.01
C ARG A 129 -34.34 -31.54 2.51
N LYS A 130 -33.41 -32.21 1.84
CA LYS A 130 -33.59 -33.60 1.38
C LYS A 130 -33.74 -34.58 2.54
N VAL A 131 -32.93 -34.45 3.59
CA VAL A 131 -33.04 -35.31 4.79
C VAL A 131 -34.38 -35.11 5.48
N ILE A 132 -34.79 -33.87 5.71
CA ILE A 132 -36.10 -33.57 6.33
C ILE A 132 -37.24 -34.07 5.45
N GLY A 133 -37.14 -33.90 4.13
CA GLY A 133 -38.13 -34.41 3.17
C GLY A 133 -38.25 -35.94 3.21
N ALA A 134 -37.13 -36.65 3.22
CA ALA A 134 -37.10 -38.11 3.32
C ALA A 134 -37.69 -38.60 4.66
N GLN A 135 -37.36 -37.95 5.78
CA GLN A 135 -37.96 -38.27 7.08
C GLN A 135 -39.46 -38.03 7.08
N ARG A 136 -39.94 -36.93 6.49
CA ARG A 136 -41.37 -36.64 6.37
C ARG A 136 -42.11 -37.68 5.54
N GLU A 137 -41.57 -38.08 4.39
CA GLU A 137 -42.17 -39.13 3.55
C GLU A 137 -42.19 -40.48 4.27
N GLN A 138 -41.13 -40.85 5.00
CA GLN A 138 -41.13 -42.06 5.83
C GLN A 138 -42.23 -42.02 6.90
N LEU A 139 -42.37 -40.90 7.61
CA LEU A 139 -43.43 -40.72 8.60
C LEU A 139 -44.82 -40.70 7.95
N ARG A 140 -44.96 -40.18 6.72
CA ARG A 140 -46.22 -40.20 5.98
C ARG A 140 -46.64 -41.62 5.60
N LEU A 141 -45.70 -42.45 5.14
CA LEU A 141 -45.97 -43.85 4.80
C LEU A 141 -46.38 -44.67 6.04
N GLN A 142 -45.67 -44.50 7.17
CA GLN A 142 -46.09 -45.10 8.45
C GLN A 142 -47.44 -44.58 8.95
N ALA A 143 -47.79 -43.35 8.57
CA ALA A 143 -49.06 -42.73 8.89
C ALA A 143 -50.23 -43.16 7.98
N GLU A 144 -49.96 -43.72 6.80
CA GLU A 144 -51.00 -44.22 5.89
C GLU A 144 -51.43 -45.65 6.20
N GLU A 145 -50.65 -46.40 6.99
CA GLU A 145 -51.06 -47.68 7.57
C GLU A 145 -52.22 -47.43 8.56
N GLN A 146 -53.45 -47.66 8.10
CA GLN A 146 -54.65 -47.59 8.93
C GLN A 146 -54.95 -48.98 9.50
N PRO A 147 -55.26 -49.12 10.80
CA PRO A 147 -55.68 -50.39 11.36
C PRO A 147 -57.02 -50.82 10.76
N THR A 148 -57.06 -51.98 10.12
CA THR A 148 -58.25 -52.52 9.42
C THR A 148 -59.14 -53.40 10.31
N SER A 149 -58.70 -53.71 11.53
CA SER A 149 -59.42 -54.61 12.46
C SER A 149 -59.13 -54.25 13.93
N GLY A 150 -60.17 -54.18 14.77
CA GLY A 150 -60.11 -53.85 16.20
C GLY A 150 -61.08 -52.75 16.65
N GLU A 151 -61.13 -52.45 17.96
CA GLU A 151 -61.80 -51.26 18.51
C GLU A 151 -60.98 -50.01 18.14
N MET A 152 -61.60 -49.07 17.42
CA MET A 152 -60.92 -47.91 16.82
C MET A 152 -61.51 -46.59 17.31
N VAL A 153 -60.66 -45.58 17.49
CA VAL A 153 -61.06 -44.20 17.81
C VAL A 153 -60.77 -43.29 16.60
N ASN A 154 -61.76 -42.51 16.19
CA ASN A 154 -61.59 -41.54 15.10
C ASN A 154 -61.21 -40.17 15.66
N VAL A 155 -60.02 -39.68 15.33
CA VAL A 155 -59.53 -38.39 15.78
C VAL A 155 -59.51 -37.44 14.60
N GLN A 156 -60.23 -36.32 14.75
CA GLN A 156 -60.25 -35.23 13.77
C GLN A 156 -59.49 -34.03 14.34
N VAL A 157 -58.46 -33.61 13.62
CA VAL A 157 -57.67 -32.42 13.96
C VAL A 157 -57.97 -31.33 12.96
N ARG A 158 -58.24 -30.14 13.47
CA ARG A 158 -58.44 -28.93 12.66
C ARG A 158 -57.22 -28.05 12.81
N LEU A 159 -56.56 -27.78 11.69
CA LEU A 159 -55.36 -26.97 11.65
C LEU A 159 -55.74 -25.47 11.65
N PRO A 160 -54.88 -24.58 12.18
CA PRO A 160 -55.03 -23.12 12.05
C PRO A 160 -55.17 -22.61 10.61
N SER A 161 -54.68 -23.36 9.62
CA SER A 161 -54.87 -23.08 8.18
C SER A 161 -56.31 -23.29 7.69
N GLY A 162 -57.18 -23.90 8.51
CA GLY A 162 -58.58 -24.19 8.18
C GLY A 162 -58.81 -25.58 7.59
N GLU A 163 -57.76 -26.30 7.20
CA GLU A 163 -57.84 -27.69 6.74
C GLU A 163 -58.23 -28.63 7.89
N LYS A 164 -58.98 -29.68 7.55
CA LYS A 164 -59.48 -30.69 8.48
C LYS A 164 -58.94 -32.05 8.05
N PHE A 165 -58.31 -32.76 8.98
CA PHE A 165 -57.81 -34.11 8.74
C PHE A 165 -58.35 -35.07 9.80
N ALA A 166 -58.75 -36.27 9.37
CA ALA A 166 -59.31 -37.30 10.24
C ALA A 166 -58.59 -38.65 10.01
N ARG A 167 -58.20 -39.33 11.10
CA ARG A 167 -57.59 -40.66 11.07
C ARG A 167 -58.16 -41.55 12.17
N ARG A 168 -58.26 -42.85 11.88
CA ARG A 168 -58.63 -43.88 12.85
C ARG A 168 -57.37 -44.43 13.52
N PHE A 169 -57.35 -44.46 14.85
CA PHE A 169 -56.29 -45.01 15.69
C PHE A 169 -56.80 -46.27 16.40
N SER A 170 -55.93 -47.25 16.62
CA SER A 170 -56.22 -48.38 17.50
C SER A 170 -56.07 -47.97 18.97
N LEU A 171 -56.76 -48.65 19.91
CA LEU A 171 -56.62 -48.39 21.34
C LEU A 171 -55.23 -48.74 21.91
N ASP A 172 -54.49 -49.64 21.25
CA ASP A 172 -53.12 -50.02 21.61
C ASP A 172 -52.04 -49.14 20.95
N ASP A 173 -52.41 -48.17 20.12
CA ASP A 173 -51.44 -47.30 19.46
C ASP A 173 -50.82 -46.31 20.47
N SER A 174 -49.48 -46.22 20.45
CA SER A 174 -48.73 -45.27 21.27
C SER A 174 -49.02 -43.82 20.83
N LEU A 175 -49.11 -42.90 21.80
CA LEU A 175 -49.25 -41.44 21.59
C LEU A 175 -48.17 -40.87 20.66
N GLU A 176 -47.02 -41.54 20.54
CA GLU A 176 -45.96 -41.22 19.61
C GLU A 176 -46.43 -41.21 18.15
N VAL A 177 -47.33 -42.13 17.76
CA VAL A 177 -47.89 -42.20 16.39
C VAL A 177 -48.70 -40.95 16.06
N GLY A 178 -49.43 -40.39 17.03
CA GLY A 178 -50.15 -39.13 16.87
C GLY A 178 -49.23 -37.91 16.74
N TYR A 179 -48.09 -37.92 17.45
CA TYR A 179 -47.09 -36.86 17.37
C TYR A 179 -46.34 -36.88 16.03
N PHE A 180 -45.92 -38.07 15.58
CA PHE A 180 -45.30 -38.28 14.26
C PHE A 180 -46.24 -37.87 13.11
N PHE A 181 -47.53 -38.14 13.23
CA PHE A 181 -48.56 -37.75 12.26
C PHE A 181 -48.68 -36.22 12.11
N THR A 182 -48.57 -35.47 13.20
CA THR A 182 -48.64 -34.00 13.19
C THR A 182 -47.40 -33.36 12.54
N ILE A 183 -46.25 -34.05 12.56
CA ILE A 183 -44.99 -33.57 11.97
C ILE A 183 -44.89 -33.93 10.47
N ALA A 184 -45.51 -35.05 10.05
CA ALA A 184 -45.48 -35.54 8.67
C ALA A 184 -46.28 -34.65 7.70
N PHE A 185 -47.38 -34.04 8.15
CA PHE A 185 -48.22 -33.14 7.37
C PHE A 185 -48.02 -31.70 7.85
N PRO A 186 -47.26 -30.86 7.11
CA PRO A 186 -47.01 -29.51 7.56
C PRO A 186 -48.26 -28.63 7.44
N LEU A 187 -48.41 -27.75 8.44
CA LEU A 187 -49.09 -26.46 8.26
C LEU A 187 -48.38 -25.72 7.12
N ASN A 188 -49.04 -25.61 5.97
CA ASN A 188 -48.63 -24.69 4.91
C ASN A 188 -48.88 -23.24 5.35
#